data_AF-A0A7W1N3I6-F1
#
_entry.id   AF-A0A7W1N3I6-F1
#
_cell.length_a   1.000
_cell.length_b   1.000
_cell.length_c   1.000
_cell.angle_alpha   90.00
_cell.angle_beta   90.00
_cell.angle_gamma   90.00
#
_symmetry.space_group_name_H-M   'P 1'
#
loop_
_entity.id
_entity.type
_entity.pdbx_description
1 polymer ?
#
loop_
_entity_poly.entity_id
_entity_poly.type
_entity_poly.pdbx_seq_one_letter_code
_entity_poly.pdbx_strand_id
1 'polypeptide(L)'
;MYDTLTTSYTFACPVHGRVHVRLSRFRRLQELPGAHSPAVFRVEFDCGCGGEHPGLLTHDELDWAPLGLEDTTSYLNLMTSRTESLAHELGDLAATRIRAGEWPWSFFCWPEERPRPVFPSAFRLLAPAASSEQVGVLVQCPACGRYSVNLVSRAHVDVPFVNDREVGVVEHLFGADTGATIEEFHAELWAGSFDARRLALE
;
A
#
# COMPACT_ATOMS: atom_id res chain seq x y z
N MET A 1 3.64 14.79 0.97
CA MET A 1 3.86 14.76 2.43
C MET A 1 2.86 13.81 3.09
N TYR A 2 3.38 12.80 3.77
CA TYR A 2 2.61 11.78 4.49
C TYR A 2 2.47 12.16 5.98
N ASP A 3 1.33 11.82 6.57
CA ASP A 3 1.05 11.94 8.00
C ASP A 3 0.97 10.54 8.62
N THR A 4 1.92 10.24 9.49
CA THR A 4 2.11 8.93 10.14
C THR A 4 1.04 8.60 11.16
N LEU A 5 0.49 9.62 11.84
CA LEU A 5 -0.52 9.44 12.88
C LEU A 5 -1.90 9.15 12.28
N THR A 6 -2.20 9.76 11.13
CA THR A 6 -3.49 9.56 10.44
C THR A 6 -3.40 8.55 9.30
N THR A 7 -2.20 8.05 8.99
CA THR A 7 -1.91 7.15 7.87
C THR A 7 -2.38 7.70 6.52
N SER A 8 -2.11 8.97 6.25
CA SER A 8 -2.68 9.67 5.09
C SER A 8 -1.66 10.49 4.30
N TYR A 9 -1.87 10.53 2.98
CA TYR A 9 -1.10 11.32 2.04
C TYR A 9 -1.79 12.66 1.80
N THR A 10 -1.00 13.74 1.84
CA THR A 10 -1.50 15.07 1.52
C THR A 10 -1.33 15.37 0.04
N PHE A 11 -2.44 15.61 -0.66
CA PHE A 11 -2.47 16.01 -2.06
C PHE A 11 -3.16 17.36 -2.27
N ALA A 12 -2.90 17.98 -3.41
CA ALA A 12 -3.63 19.16 -3.85
C ALA A 12 -4.96 18.74 -4.54
N CYS A 13 -6.06 19.39 -4.16
CA CYS A 13 -7.36 19.22 -4.81
C CYS A 13 -7.80 20.58 -5.37
N PRO A 14 -8.24 20.67 -6.65
CA PRO A 14 -8.74 21.92 -7.22
C PRO A 14 -9.95 22.52 -6.48
N VAL A 15 -10.77 21.68 -5.83
CA VAL A 15 -12.00 22.11 -5.14
C VAL A 15 -11.74 22.47 -3.67
N HIS A 16 -10.98 21.65 -2.95
CA HIS A 16 -10.77 21.80 -1.50
C HIS A 16 -9.38 22.37 -1.14
N GLY A 17 -8.52 22.63 -2.12
CA GLY A 17 -7.15 23.10 -1.92
C GLY A 17 -6.20 21.97 -1.51
N ARG A 18 -6.38 21.43 -0.29
CA ARG A 18 -5.60 20.31 0.25
C ARG A 18 -6.52 19.21 0.76
N VAL A 19 -6.17 17.96 0.49
CA VAL A 19 -6.92 16.78 0.92
C VAL A 19 -5.99 15.72 1.48
N HIS A 20 -6.50 14.97 2.45
CA HIS A 20 -5.83 13.82 3.07
C HIS A 20 -6.44 12.54 2.52
N VAL A 21 -5.61 11.69 1.94
CA VAL A 21 -6.04 10.51 1.18
C VAL A 21 -5.27 9.30 1.68
N ARG A 22 -5.97 8.21 2.01
CA ARG A 22 -5.32 6.95 2.42
C ARG A 22 -4.92 6.13 1.21
N LEU A 23 -4.01 5.17 1.40
CA LEU A 23 -3.50 4.33 0.31
C LEU A 23 -4.61 3.51 -0.36
N SER A 24 -5.61 3.04 0.40
CA SER A 24 -6.80 2.33 -0.09
C SER A 24 -7.70 3.13 -1.05
N ARG A 25 -7.53 4.46 -1.10
CA ARG A 25 -8.22 5.36 -2.04
C ARG A 25 -7.44 5.61 -3.32
N PHE A 26 -6.25 5.05 -3.44
CA PHE A 26 -5.51 5.11 -4.69
C PHE A 26 -6.24 4.21 -5.69
N ARG A 27 -6.06 4.49 -6.98
CA ARG A 27 -6.69 3.78 -8.10
C ARG A 27 -5.62 3.18 -9.00
N ARG A 28 -4.61 3.98 -9.32
CA ARG A 28 -3.51 3.58 -10.18
C ARG A 28 -2.20 4.14 -9.67
N LEU A 29 -1.16 3.32 -9.69
CA LEU A 29 0.22 3.73 -9.44
C LEU A 29 1.07 3.37 -10.65
N GLN A 30 1.78 4.36 -11.18
CA GLN A 30 2.66 4.19 -12.33
C GLN A 30 4.00 4.85 -12.06
N GLU A 31 5.09 4.10 -12.15
CA GLU A 31 6.44 4.66 -12.18
C GLU A 31 6.61 5.47 -13.46
N LEU A 32 7.06 6.72 -13.33
CA LEU A 32 7.32 7.59 -14.46
C LEU A 32 8.67 7.21 -15.10
N PRO A 33 8.76 7.21 -16.45
CA PRO A 33 10.01 6.92 -17.13
C PRO A 33 11.05 8.00 -16.83
N GLY A 34 12.29 7.60 -16.54
CA GLY A 34 13.41 8.51 -16.36
C GLY A 34 14.23 8.23 -15.10
N ALA A 35 14.00 9.03 -14.04
CA ALA A 35 14.78 8.93 -12.81
C ALA A 35 14.41 7.63 -12.06
N HIS A 36 15.29 6.63 -12.11
CA HIS A 36 15.17 5.42 -11.29
C HIS A 36 15.70 5.62 -9.86
N SER A 37 16.31 6.78 -9.55
CA SER A 37 16.82 7.12 -8.23
C SER A 37 16.87 8.65 -8.03
N PRO A 38 15.88 9.24 -7.32
CA PRO A 38 14.68 8.57 -6.78
C PRO A 38 13.63 8.29 -7.87
N ALA A 39 13.02 7.10 -7.80
CA ALA A 39 11.85 6.77 -8.62
C ALA A 39 10.67 7.65 -8.24
N VAL A 40 9.99 8.19 -9.25
CA VAL A 40 8.80 9.04 -9.09
C VAL A 40 7.58 8.32 -9.62
N PHE A 41 6.54 8.28 -8.80
CA PHE A 41 5.27 7.63 -9.10
C PHE A 41 4.20 8.67 -9.39
N ARG A 42 3.50 8.49 -10.50
CA ARG A 42 2.20 9.11 -10.73
C ARG A 42 1.14 8.24 -10.09
N VAL A 43 0.39 8.84 -9.19
CA VAL A 43 -0.74 8.21 -8.50
C VAL A 43 -2.02 8.85 -8.97
N GLU A 44 -3.01 8.04 -9.33
CA GLU A 44 -4.39 8.50 -9.52
C GLU A 44 -5.17 8.11 -8.28
N PHE A 45 -5.80 9.08 -7.62
CA PHE A 45 -6.50 8.88 -6.37
C PHE A 45 -7.94 9.37 -6.43
N ASP A 46 -8.82 8.66 -5.71
CA ASP A 46 -10.22 9.02 -5.52
C ASP A 46 -10.34 10.09 -4.43
N CYS A 47 -10.67 11.32 -4.85
CA CYS A 47 -10.79 12.45 -3.96
C CYS A 47 -12.22 12.56 -3.40
N GLY A 48 -12.35 12.97 -2.13
CA GLY A 48 -13.64 13.21 -1.48
C GLY A 48 -14.52 14.28 -2.16
N CYS A 49 -13.99 15.06 -3.12
CA CYS A 49 -14.79 15.95 -3.95
C CYS A 49 -15.59 15.23 -5.06
N GLY A 50 -15.45 13.90 -5.19
CA GLY A 50 -16.12 13.08 -6.19
C GLY A 50 -15.41 13.00 -7.54
N GLY A 51 -14.14 13.41 -7.62
CA GLY A 51 -13.32 13.32 -8.82
C GLY A 51 -12.03 12.55 -8.58
N GLU A 52 -11.50 11.95 -9.64
CA GLU A 52 -10.17 11.35 -9.62
C GLU A 52 -9.12 12.40 -9.98
N HIS A 53 -8.02 12.42 -9.24
CA HIS A 53 -6.97 13.42 -9.40
C HIS A 53 -5.59 12.77 -9.48
N PRO A 54 -4.69 13.32 -10.31
CA PRO A 54 -3.30 12.90 -10.30
C PRO A 54 -2.53 13.53 -9.13
N GLY A 55 -1.70 12.73 -8.49
CA GLY A 55 -0.69 13.12 -7.53
C GLY A 55 0.69 12.59 -7.95
N LEU A 56 1.74 13.23 -7.46
CA LEU A 56 3.10 12.75 -7.60
C LEU A 56 3.63 12.40 -6.22
N LEU A 57 4.26 11.23 -6.10
CA LEU A 57 4.95 10.78 -4.90
C LEU A 57 6.32 10.22 -5.29
N THR A 58 7.29 10.34 -4.40
CA THR A 58 8.55 9.62 -4.53
C THR A 58 8.44 8.20 -3.96
N HIS A 59 9.38 7.32 -4.31
CA HIS A 59 9.58 6.04 -3.63
C HIS A 59 9.65 6.22 -2.10
N ASP A 60 10.36 7.25 -1.64
CA ASP A 60 10.50 7.53 -0.22
C ASP A 60 9.18 7.88 0.47
N GLU A 61 8.34 8.67 -0.19
CA GLU A 61 7.02 8.98 0.32
C GLU A 61 6.08 7.77 0.34
N LEU A 62 6.22 6.82 -0.59
CA LEU A 62 5.36 5.64 -0.67
C LEU A 62 5.78 4.52 0.29
N ASP A 63 7.08 4.24 0.39
CA ASP A 63 7.56 3.01 1.03
C ASP A 63 8.18 3.27 2.41
N TRP A 64 8.85 4.41 2.59
CA TRP A 64 9.61 4.73 3.81
C TRP A 64 8.86 5.67 4.75
N ALA A 65 8.20 6.69 4.22
CA ALA A 65 7.46 7.66 5.03
C ALA A 65 6.35 7.03 5.90
N PRO A 66 5.62 5.97 5.46
CA PRO A 66 4.66 5.30 6.34
C PRO A 66 5.26 4.62 7.57
N LEU A 67 6.54 4.27 7.54
CA LEU A 67 7.25 3.72 8.69
C LEU A 67 7.63 4.79 9.72
N GLY A 68 7.40 6.07 9.40
CA GLY A 68 7.64 7.21 10.29
C GLY A 68 9.11 7.53 10.53
N LEU A 69 10.02 7.02 9.71
CA LEU A 69 11.47 7.18 9.89
C LEU A 69 11.95 8.63 9.76
N GLU A 70 11.22 9.45 9.01
CA GLU A 70 11.56 10.86 8.73
C GLU A 70 10.63 11.85 9.45
N ASP A 71 9.82 11.37 10.41
CA ASP A 71 8.85 12.23 11.10
C ASP A 71 9.54 13.23 12.05
N THR A 72 9.19 14.51 11.94
CA THR A 72 9.73 15.58 12.79
C THR A 72 8.92 15.81 14.07
N THR A 73 7.83 15.08 14.26
CA THR A 73 6.92 15.24 15.40
C THR A 73 7.57 14.72 16.67
N SER A 74 7.42 15.50 17.75
CA SER A 74 7.79 15.08 19.09
C SER A 74 6.55 14.92 19.96
N TYR A 75 6.56 13.97 20.89
CA TYR A 75 5.46 13.77 21.83
C TYR A 75 5.96 13.86 23.29
N LEU A 76 5.05 14.11 24.22
CA LEU A 76 5.33 14.07 25.65
C LEU A 76 5.12 12.64 26.17
N ASN A 77 6.20 11.94 26.49
CA ASN A 77 6.13 10.64 27.15
C ASN A 77 5.68 10.84 28.60
N LEU A 78 4.45 10.41 28.91
CA LEU A 78 3.85 10.58 30.24
C LEU A 78 4.53 9.72 31.31
N MET A 79 5.19 8.62 30.93
CA MET A 79 5.87 7.72 31.85
C MET A 79 7.24 8.28 32.29
N THR A 80 7.91 9.04 31.42
CA THR A 80 9.23 9.64 31.69
C THR A 80 9.16 11.15 31.95
N SER A 81 8.01 11.78 31.67
CA SER A 81 7.83 13.24 31.65
C SER A 81 8.81 13.97 30.75
N ARG A 82 9.20 13.35 29.62
CA ARG A 82 10.15 13.90 28.65
C ARG A 82 9.51 14.05 27.28
N THR A 83 9.97 15.04 26.53
CA THR A 83 9.65 15.16 25.12
C THR A 83 10.58 14.26 24.33
N GLU A 84 10.01 13.32 23.58
CA GLU A 84 10.71 12.28 22.84
C GLU A 84 10.35 12.35 21.34
N SER A 85 11.22 11.84 20.48
CA SER A 85 11.03 11.85 19.03
C SER A 85 10.13 10.71 18.59
N LEU A 86 9.06 11.02 17.85
CA LEU A 86 8.18 10.00 17.30
C LEU A 86 8.90 9.11 16.28
N ALA A 87 9.74 9.70 15.41
CA ALA A 87 10.49 8.94 14.42
C ALA A 87 11.44 7.92 15.04
N HIS A 88 12.05 8.25 16.19
CA HIS A 88 12.92 7.30 16.88
C HIS A 88 12.14 6.10 17.40
N GLU A 89 10.99 6.33 18.05
CA GLU A 89 10.15 5.26 18.58
C GLU A 89 9.55 4.39 17.46
N LEU A 90 9.00 5.00 16.41
CA LEU A 90 8.45 4.26 15.27
C LEU A 90 9.54 3.49 14.52
N GLY A 91 10.73 4.06 14.38
CA GLY A 91 11.88 3.38 13.78
C GLY A 91 12.32 2.16 14.59
N ASP A 92 12.40 2.28 15.91
CA ASP A 92 12.74 1.15 16.80
C ASP A 92 11.66 0.07 16.79
N LEU A 93 10.38 0.46 16.74
CA LEU A 93 9.25 -0.47 16.60
C LEU A 93 9.32 -1.22 15.27
N ALA A 94 9.51 -0.50 14.16
CA ALA A 94 9.61 -1.08 12.83
C ALA A 94 10.80 -2.05 12.73
N ALA A 95 11.98 -1.65 13.23
CA ALA A 95 13.17 -2.50 13.26
C ALA A 95 12.95 -3.76 14.12
N THR A 96 12.24 -3.64 15.24
CA THR A 96 11.93 -4.77 16.12
C THR A 96 10.99 -5.77 15.44
N ARG A 97 9.93 -5.28 14.77
CA ARG A 97 9.02 -6.14 14.01
C ARG A 97 9.69 -6.84 12.83
N ILE A 98 10.46 -6.10 12.04
CA ILE A 98 11.20 -6.68 10.90
C ILE A 98 12.19 -7.76 11.37
N ARG A 99 12.88 -7.54 12.49
CA ARG A 99 13.76 -8.57 13.09
C ARG A 99 13.00 -9.80 13.59
N ALA A 100 11.73 -9.65 13.94
CA ALA A 100 10.84 -10.75 14.31
C ALA A 100 10.19 -11.45 13.10
N GLY A 101 10.55 -11.07 11.86
CA GLY A 101 9.98 -11.64 10.64
C GLY A 101 8.68 -10.97 10.19
N GLU A 102 8.18 -9.99 10.94
CA GLU A 102 6.97 -9.23 10.59
C GLU A 102 7.30 -8.11 9.60
N TRP A 103 6.66 -8.14 8.43
CA TRP A 103 6.85 -7.14 7.39
C TRP A 103 5.73 -6.09 7.37
N PRO A 104 6.04 -4.82 7.01
CA PRO A 104 5.06 -3.74 6.95
C PRO A 104 3.83 -4.06 6.10
N TRP A 105 4.04 -4.66 4.93
CA TRP A 105 2.97 -5.22 4.11
C TRP A 105 3.41 -6.56 3.54
N SER A 106 2.47 -7.51 3.50
CA SER A 106 2.70 -8.85 2.98
C SER A 106 1.52 -9.31 2.13
N PHE A 107 1.80 -9.70 0.89
CA PHE A 107 0.78 -10.17 -0.06
C PHE A 107 1.09 -11.58 -0.53
N PHE A 108 0.08 -12.30 -1.02
CA PHE A 108 0.29 -13.65 -1.50
C PHE A 108 0.78 -13.63 -2.96
N CYS A 109 1.91 -14.30 -3.18
CA CYS A 109 2.43 -14.53 -4.53
C CYS A 109 1.84 -15.84 -5.04
N TRP A 110 0.86 -15.75 -5.95
CA TRP A 110 0.23 -16.94 -6.55
C TRP A 110 1.24 -17.90 -7.20
N PRO A 111 2.17 -17.44 -8.06
CA PRO A 111 3.15 -18.34 -8.70
C PRO A 111 4.10 -19.08 -7.74
N GLU A 112 4.37 -18.52 -6.57
CA GLU A 112 5.26 -19.14 -5.57
C GLU A 112 4.50 -19.81 -4.43
N GLU A 113 3.17 -19.73 -4.44
CA GLU A 113 2.27 -20.25 -3.41
C GLU A 113 2.65 -19.86 -1.97
N ARG A 114 3.20 -18.65 -1.79
CA ARG A 114 3.62 -18.15 -0.47
C ARG A 114 3.43 -16.64 -0.31
N PRO A 115 3.28 -16.15 0.94
CA PRO A 115 3.33 -14.73 1.23
C PRO A 115 4.71 -14.15 0.91
N ARG A 116 4.73 -12.92 0.41
CA ARG A 116 5.94 -12.14 0.14
C ARG A 116 5.83 -10.75 0.75
N PRO A 117 6.93 -10.24 1.32
CA PRO A 117 7.03 -8.82 1.65
C PRO A 117 6.94 -7.99 0.38
N VAL A 118 6.12 -6.95 0.43
CA VAL A 118 5.89 -6.06 -0.70
C VAL A 118 5.80 -4.64 -0.18
N PHE A 119 6.31 -3.67 -0.94
CA PHE A 119 6.14 -2.26 -0.63
C PHE A 119 5.05 -1.61 -1.52
N PRO A 120 4.41 -0.51 -1.08
CA PRO A 120 3.40 0.20 -1.85
C PRO A 120 3.80 0.56 -3.29
N SER A 121 5.08 0.83 -3.55
CA SER A 121 5.62 1.07 -4.90
C SER A 121 5.43 -0.08 -5.90
N ALA A 122 5.24 -1.31 -5.41
CA ALA A 122 4.98 -2.49 -6.23
C ALA A 122 3.50 -2.64 -6.60
N PHE A 123 2.61 -1.79 -6.06
CA PHE A 123 1.21 -1.77 -6.45
C PHE A 123 1.07 -1.16 -7.85
N ARG A 124 0.07 -1.65 -8.59
CA ARG A 124 -0.27 -1.10 -9.92
C ARG A 124 -1.69 -0.56 -9.95
N LEU A 125 -2.63 -1.30 -9.37
CA LEU A 125 -4.03 -0.91 -9.28
C LEU A 125 -4.62 -1.24 -7.93
N LEU A 126 -5.53 -0.37 -7.49
CA LEU A 126 -6.35 -0.55 -6.31
C LEU A 126 -7.79 -0.23 -6.67
N ALA A 127 -8.71 -1.15 -6.39
CA ALA A 127 -10.13 -0.94 -6.62
C ALA A 127 -10.94 -1.30 -5.38
N PRO A 128 -11.99 -0.52 -5.06
CA PRO A 128 -12.91 -0.92 -4.01
C PRO A 128 -13.60 -2.22 -4.42
N ALA A 129 -13.63 -3.19 -3.51
CA ALA A 129 -14.36 -4.43 -3.76
C ALA A 129 -15.87 -4.22 -3.63
N ALA A 130 -16.65 -5.26 -3.94
CA ALA A 130 -18.10 -5.26 -3.75
C ALA A 130 -18.51 -4.93 -2.29
N SER A 131 -17.69 -5.34 -1.31
CA SER A 131 -17.83 -4.89 0.07
C SER A 131 -17.05 -3.58 0.27
N SER A 132 -17.65 -2.63 0.96
CA SER A 132 -17.03 -1.32 1.19
C SER A 132 -15.79 -1.37 2.09
N GLU A 133 -15.50 -2.51 2.74
CA GLU A 133 -14.36 -2.66 3.66
C GLU A 133 -13.16 -3.37 3.03
N GLN A 134 -13.33 -3.96 1.85
CA GLN A 134 -12.26 -4.66 1.14
C GLN A 134 -11.79 -3.86 -0.07
N VAL A 135 -10.54 -4.12 -0.45
CA VAL A 135 -9.86 -3.52 -1.59
C VAL A 135 -9.19 -4.65 -2.36
N GLY A 136 -9.45 -4.69 -3.66
CA GLY A 136 -8.65 -5.50 -4.57
C GLY A 136 -7.39 -4.76 -4.94
N VAL A 137 -6.24 -5.40 -4.76
CA VAL A 137 -4.91 -4.85 -5.04
C VAL A 137 -4.24 -5.73 -6.07
N LEU A 138 -3.90 -5.13 -7.21
CA LEU A 138 -3.01 -5.74 -8.19
C LEU A 138 -1.57 -5.42 -7.81
N VAL A 139 -0.84 -6.45 -7.42
CA VAL A 139 0.52 -6.35 -6.88
C VAL A 139 1.50 -7.02 -7.84
N GLN A 140 2.61 -6.35 -8.14
CA GLN A 140 3.75 -7.01 -8.76
C GLN A 140 4.64 -7.64 -7.69
N CYS A 141 4.85 -8.95 -7.76
CA CYS A 141 5.74 -9.62 -6.82
C CYS A 141 7.20 -9.18 -7.09
N PRO A 142 7.92 -8.61 -6.10
CA PRO A 142 9.31 -8.18 -6.28
C PRO A 142 10.27 -9.36 -6.47
N ALA A 143 9.90 -10.58 -6.05
CA ALA A 143 10.75 -11.76 -6.17
C ALA A 143 10.70 -12.41 -7.57
N CYS A 144 9.51 -12.59 -8.14
CA CYS A 144 9.34 -13.28 -9.43
C CYS A 144 8.87 -12.37 -10.58
N GLY A 145 8.57 -11.10 -10.29
CA GLY A 145 8.14 -10.08 -11.27
C GLY A 145 6.71 -10.25 -11.79
N ARG A 146 6.01 -11.32 -11.42
CA ARG A 146 4.64 -11.62 -11.86
C ARG A 146 3.60 -10.87 -11.04
N TYR A 147 2.43 -10.65 -11.64
CA TYR A 147 1.30 -10.01 -10.98
C TYR A 147 0.43 -11.02 -10.23
N SER A 148 -0.09 -10.62 -9.07
CA SER A 148 -1.17 -11.31 -8.37
C SER A 148 -2.24 -10.31 -7.93
N VAL A 149 -3.50 -10.75 -7.97
CA VAL A 149 -4.64 -9.98 -7.48
C VAL A 149 -5.00 -10.49 -6.10
N ASN A 150 -4.92 -9.59 -5.12
CA ASN A 150 -5.20 -9.88 -3.73
C ASN A 150 -6.42 -9.07 -3.27
N LEU A 151 -7.36 -9.72 -2.60
CA LEU A 151 -8.50 -9.10 -1.94
C LEU A 151 -8.21 -9.03 -0.44
N VAL A 152 -8.06 -7.82 0.08
CA VAL A 152 -7.63 -7.52 1.46
C VAL A 152 -8.51 -6.46 2.10
N SER A 153 -8.45 -6.33 3.42
CA SER A 153 -9.11 -5.24 4.16
C SER A 153 -8.43 -3.89 3.86
N ARG A 154 -9.16 -2.78 4.04
CA ARG A 154 -8.55 -1.44 3.96
C ARG A 154 -7.42 -1.25 4.96
N ALA A 155 -7.56 -1.80 6.17
CA ALA A 155 -6.55 -1.70 7.21
C ALA A 155 -5.25 -2.38 6.79
N HIS A 156 -5.33 -3.50 6.05
CA HIS A 156 -4.17 -4.18 5.49
C HIS A 156 -3.29 -3.23 4.66
N VAL A 157 -3.93 -2.42 3.83
CA VAL A 157 -3.24 -1.51 2.91
C VAL A 157 -2.83 -0.22 3.63
N ASP A 158 -3.72 0.35 4.44
CA ASP A 158 -3.54 1.70 4.99
C ASP A 158 -2.56 1.76 6.16
N VAL A 159 -2.41 0.68 6.93
CA VAL A 159 -1.65 0.70 8.19
C VAL A 159 -0.49 -0.29 8.13
N PRO A 160 0.78 0.17 8.21
CA PRO A 160 1.93 -0.72 8.26
C PRO A 160 1.84 -1.72 9.42
N PHE A 161 2.28 -2.96 9.16
CA PHE A 161 2.27 -4.10 10.07
C PHE A 161 0.89 -4.61 10.48
N VAL A 162 -0.20 -4.06 9.94
CA VAL A 162 -1.53 -4.65 10.02
C VAL A 162 -1.69 -5.50 8.77
N ASN A 163 -1.51 -6.82 8.89
CA ASN A 163 -1.72 -7.74 7.77
C ASN A 163 -2.91 -8.65 8.10
N ASP A 164 -3.80 -8.85 7.14
CA ASP A 164 -4.91 -9.80 7.29
C ASP A 164 -4.38 -11.22 7.47
N ARG A 165 -5.03 -12.02 8.32
CA ARG A 165 -4.65 -13.44 8.48
C ARG A 165 -4.86 -14.26 7.21
N GLU A 166 -5.89 -13.90 6.45
CA GLU A 166 -6.28 -14.52 5.20
C GLU A 166 -6.47 -13.44 4.14
N VAL A 167 -5.93 -13.67 2.96
CA VAL A 167 -6.07 -12.80 1.79
C VAL A 167 -6.76 -13.60 0.69
N GLY A 168 -7.74 -13.00 0.02
CA GLY A 168 -8.35 -13.62 -1.16
C GLY A 168 -7.39 -13.49 -2.33
N VAL A 169 -7.19 -14.55 -3.12
CA VAL A 169 -6.28 -14.53 -4.28
C VAL A 169 -6.99 -15.16 -5.47
N VAL A 170 -6.77 -14.61 -6.67
CA VAL A 170 -7.29 -15.20 -7.91
C VAL A 170 -6.31 -16.21 -8.48
N GLU A 171 -6.81 -17.38 -8.85
CA GLU A 171 -6.09 -18.40 -9.64
C GLU A 171 -5.96 -17.97 -11.11
N HIS A 172 -5.36 -16.81 -11.36
CA HIS A 172 -5.12 -16.32 -12.71
C HIS A 172 -3.71 -15.74 -12.84
N LEU A 173 -2.97 -16.24 -13.82
CA LEU A 173 -1.66 -15.71 -14.18
C LEU A 173 -1.85 -14.56 -15.16
N PHE A 174 -1.91 -13.34 -14.64
CA PHE A 174 -1.93 -12.16 -15.48
C PHE A 174 -0.62 -12.06 -16.26
N GLY A 175 -0.74 -11.74 -17.55
CA GLY A 175 0.41 -11.59 -18.44
C GLY A 175 1.37 -10.49 -17.96
N ALA A 176 2.60 -10.48 -18.51
CA ALA A 176 3.53 -9.38 -18.24
C ALA A 176 3.08 -8.05 -18.88
N ASP A 177 2.15 -8.10 -19.84
CA ASP A 177 1.56 -6.90 -20.46
C ASP A 177 0.64 -6.18 -19.47
N THR A 178 1.06 -4.98 -19.07
CA THR A 178 0.37 -4.17 -18.08
C THR A 178 -1.01 -3.72 -18.57
N GLY A 179 -1.24 -3.57 -19.89
CA GLY A 179 -2.52 -3.13 -20.44
C GLY A 179 -3.61 -4.19 -20.31
N ALA A 180 -3.37 -5.39 -20.84
CA ALA A 180 -4.31 -6.52 -20.73
C ALA A 180 -4.58 -6.90 -19.26
N THR A 181 -3.54 -6.83 -18.41
CA THR A 181 -3.65 -7.10 -16.98
C THR A 181 -4.65 -6.19 -16.26
N ILE A 182 -4.82 -4.94 -16.70
CA ILE A 182 -5.76 -3.99 -16.09
C ILE A 182 -7.21 -4.40 -16.36
N GLU A 183 -7.54 -4.76 -17.60
CA GLU A 183 -8.89 -5.19 -17.98
C GLU A 183 -9.26 -6.51 -17.30
N GLU A 184 -8.33 -7.47 -17.29
CA GLU A 184 -8.48 -8.75 -16.58
C GLU A 184 -8.68 -8.52 -15.07
N PHE A 185 -7.92 -7.61 -14.45
CA PHE A 185 -8.10 -7.25 -13.04
C PHE A 185 -9.52 -6.77 -12.74
N HIS A 186 -10.05 -5.86 -13.57
CA HIS A 186 -11.41 -5.37 -13.37
C HIS A 186 -12.44 -6.50 -13.53
N ALA A 187 -12.28 -7.36 -14.53
CA ALA A 187 -13.16 -8.50 -14.73
C ALA A 187 -13.17 -9.43 -13.50
N GLU A 188 -12.00 -9.79 -12.98
CA GLU A 188 -11.86 -10.69 -11.82
C GLU A 188 -12.39 -10.07 -10.52
N LEU A 189 -12.14 -8.78 -10.28
CA LEU A 189 -12.66 -8.06 -9.11
C LEU A 189 -14.20 -8.14 -9.03
N TRP A 190 -14.88 -8.09 -10.18
CA TRP A 190 -16.34 -8.16 -10.27
C TRP A 190 -16.89 -9.58 -10.47
N ALA A 191 -16.05 -10.56 -10.81
CA ALA A 191 -16.43 -11.96 -10.95
C ALA A 191 -16.66 -12.65 -9.59
N GLY A 192 -16.07 -12.12 -8.51
CA GLY A 192 -16.23 -12.65 -7.14
C GLY A 192 -15.49 -13.96 -6.88
N SER A 193 -14.66 -14.43 -7.81
CA SER A 193 -13.84 -15.63 -7.73
C SER A 193 -12.53 -15.37 -6.98
N PHE A 194 -12.52 -15.61 -5.66
CA PHE A 194 -11.31 -15.51 -4.83
C PHE A 194 -11.16 -16.73 -3.92
N ASP A 195 -9.96 -17.28 -3.88
CA ASP A 195 -9.56 -18.31 -2.93
C ASP A 195 -8.94 -17.69 -1.69
N ALA A 196 -9.43 -18.06 -0.50
CA ALA A 196 -8.81 -17.64 0.75
C ALA A 196 -7.46 -18.34 0.93
N ARG A 197 -6.38 -17.55 1.03
CA ARG A 197 -5.01 -18.02 1.31
C ARG A 197 -4.50 -17.40 2.60
N ARG A 198 -3.83 -18.20 3.43
CA ARG A 198 -3.28 -17.74 4.71
C ARG A 198 -1.94 -17.05 4.52
N LEU A 199 -1.74 -15.93 5.23
CA LEU A 199 -0.42 -15.36 5.46
C LEU A 199 0.17 -16.05 6.70
N ALA A 200 1.02 -17.06 6.48
CA ALA A 200 1.93 -17.50 7.53
C ALA A 200 3.09 -16.51 7.56
N LEU A 201 3.02 -15.54 8.48
CA LEU A 201 4.16 -14.69 8.82
C LEU A 201 5.12 -15.58 9.63
N GLU A 202 6.30 -15.88 9.09
CA GLU A 202 7.37 -16.64 9.75
C GLU A 202 8.23 -15.74 10.63
#